data_AF-A0A8K0DS33-F1
#
_entry.id   AF-A0A8K0DS33-F1
#
_cell.length_a   1.000
_cell.length_b   1.000
_cell.length_c   1.000
_cell.angle_alpha   90.00
_cell.angle_beta   90.00
_cell.angle_gamma   90.00
#
_symmetry.space_group_name_H-M   'P 1'
#
loop_
_entity.id
_entity.type
_entity.pdbx_description
1 polymer ?
#
loop_
_entity_poly.entity_id
_entity_poly.type
_entity_poly.pdbx_seq_one_letter_code
_entity_poly.pdbx_strand_id
1 'polypeptide(L)'
;MVYYFESNVVSPSTTLFMGIDKHENEDLIKWGWPEDVWFHVDKVSSAHVYLRLKSGQTIDDIPSTVLEDAAQLVKANSIQGNKMNDIDVVYTMWNNLKKTPAMEVGQVGFHKEKEVRKIKVAKRVNDIVNRLNKTKKEEFPGE
;
A
#
# COMPACT_ATOMS: atom_id res chain seq x y z
N MET A 1 -2.98 1.99 15.68
CA MET A 1 -2.19 0.76 15.52
C MET A 1 -1.92 0.50 14.04
N VAL A 2 -0.68 0.15 13.73
CA VAL A 2 -0.21 -0.09 12.37
C VAL A 2 0.24 -1.54 12.26
N TYR A 3 -0.11 -2.18 11.14
CA TYR A 3 0.40 -3.50 10.78
C TYR A 3 1.64 -3.34 9.91
N TYR A 4 2.71 -4.01 10.31
CA TYR A 4 3.97 -4.07 9.55
C TYR A 4 4.18 -5.48 9.00
N PHE A 5 4.75 -5.57 7.81
CA PHE A 5 5.07 -6.81 7.11
C PHE A 5 6.46 -6.69 6.49
N GLU A 6 7.21 -7.79 6.48
CA GLU A 6 8.54 -7.84 5.84
C GLU A 6 8.45 -8.67 4.55
N SER A 7 8.68 -8.01 3.41
CA SER A 7 8.86 -8.69 2.13
C SER A 7 10.32 -9.11 1.96
N ASN A 8 10.54 -10.42 2.02
CA ASN A 8 11.84 -11.07 1.89
C ASN A 8 12.16 -11.51 0.45
N VAL A 9 11.44 -10.98 -0.56
CA VAL A 9 11.65 -11.30 -1.98
C VAL A 9 12.87 -10.58 -2.58
N VAL A 10 13.47 -9.68 -1.80
CA VAL A 10 14.67 -8.91 -2.12
C VAL A 10 15.62 -8.93 -0.93
N SER A 11 16.90 -8.65 -1.18
CA SER A 11 17.92 -8.52 -0.13
C SER A 11 18.59 -7.13 -0.21
N PRO A 12 18.56 -6.33 0.87
CA PRO A 12 17.87 -6.58 2.13
C PRO A 12 16.34 -6.54 1.97
N SER A 13 15.63 -7.12 2.94
CA SER A 13 14.17 -7.15 2.96
C SER A 13 13.59 -5.73 2.99
N THR A 14 12.32 -5.64 2.59
CA THR A 14 11.61 -4.38 2.46
C THR A 14 10.35 -4.39 3.31
N THR A 15 10.09 -3.29 4.01
CA THR A 15 8.95 -3.17 4.92
C THR A 15 7.72 -2.63 4.19
N LEU A 16 6.60 -3.34 4.33
CA LEU A 16 5.26 -2.88 3.96
C LEU A 16 4.48 -2.60 5.24
N PHE A 17 3.60 -1.60 5.22
CA PHE A 17 2.76 -1.30 6.39
C PHE A 17 1.38 -0.77 6.00
N MET A 18 0.40 -0.91 6.88
CA MET A 18 -0.97 -0.39 6.69
C MET A 18 -1.65 -0.12 8.03
N GLY A 19 -2.58 0.83 8.07
CA GLY A 19 -3.40 1.07 9.25
C GLY A 19 -4.37 -0.07 9.49
N ILE A 20 -4.71 -0.35 10.75
CA ILE A 20 -5.74 -1.35 11.08
C ILE A 20 -7.13 -0.93 10.58
N ASP A 21 -7.40 0.37 10.53
CA ASP A 21 -8.67 0.92 10.10
C ASP A 21 -8.53 2.23 9.32
N LYS A 22 -9.68 2.81 8.98
CA LYS A 22 -9.74 4.06 8.22
C LYS A 22 -9.21 5.28 8.98
N HIS A 23 -9.26 5.30 10.32
CA HIS A 23 -8.76 6.41 11.13
C HIS A 23 -7.24 6.41 11.14
N GLU A 24 -6.64 5.25 11.33
CA GLU A 24 -5.18 5.07 11.26
C GLU A 24 -4.65 5.35 9.85
N ASN A 25 -5.43 5.02 8.81
CA ASN A 25 -5.08 5.40 7.44
C ASN A 25 -5.03 6.93 7.24
N GLU A 26 -5.90 7.71 7.90
CA GLU A 26 -5.82 9.18 7.84
C GLU A 26 -4.54 9.69 8.51
N ASP A 27 -4.16 9.12 9.65
CA ASP A 27 -2.91 9.51 10.34
C ASP A 27 -1.67 9.12 9.53
N LEU A 28 -1.65 7.93 8.91
CA LEU A 28 -0.57 7.52 8.00
C LEU A 28 -0.47 8.43 6.77
N ILE A 29 -1.60 8.91 6.23
CA ILE A 29 -1.58 9.91 5.15
C ILE A 29 -1.06 11.24 5.67
N LYS A 30 -1.43 11.66 6.89
CA LYS A 30 -1.03 12.95 7.42
C LYS A 30 0.47 13.02 7.77
N TRP A 31 1.04 11.92 8.25
CA TRP A 31 2.40 11.83 8.77
C TRP A 31 3.34 10.96 7.92
N GLY A 32 2.94 10.67 6.68
CA GLY A 32 3.76 9.92 5.73
C GLY A 32 5.05 10.65 5.34
N TRP A 33 6.01 9.89 4.84
CA TRP A 33 7.32 10.37 4.44
C TRP A 33 7.36 10.59 2.93
N PRO A 34 8.21 11.51 2.42
CA PRO A 34 8.42 11.68 0.98
C PRO A 34 8.80 10.39 0.24
N GLU A 35 9.46 9.46 0.94
CA GLU A 35 9.89 8.14 0.45
C GLU A 35 8.78 7.08 0.48
N ASP A 36 7.61 7.38 1.06
CA ASP A 36 6.51 6.43 1.12
C ASP A 36 5.80 6.34 -0.23
N VAL A 37 5.54 5.10 -0.65
CA VAL A 37 4.75 4.77 -1.83
C VAL A 37 3.44 4.16 -1.36
N TRP A 38 2.34 4.79 -1.74
CA TRP A 38 0.99 4.39 -1.35
C TRP A 38 0.36 3.50 -2.40
N PHE A 39 -0.38 2.48 -1.97
CA PHE A 39 -1.08 1.50 -2.80
C PHE A 39 -2.55 1.35 -2.39
N HIS A 40 -3.43 1.16 -3.38
CA HIS A 40 -4.87 0.94 -3.17
C HIS A 40 -5.49 0.21 -4.38
N VAL A 41 -6.52 -0.61 -4.17
CA VAL A 41 -7.26 -1.22 -5.29
C VAL A 41 -8.00 -0.12 -6.07
N ASP A 42 -7.90 -0.13 -7.40
CA ASP A 42 -8.64 0.81 -8.23
C ASP A 42 -10.16 0.60 -8.08
N LYS A 43 -10.92 1.69 -7.94
CA LYS A 43 -12.41 1.77 -7.93
C LYS A 43 -13.15 1.07 -6.80
N VAL A 44 -12.52 0.22 -5.98
CA VAL A 44 -13.16 -0.45 -4.84
C VAL A 44 -12.41 -0.18 -3.55
N SER A 45 -13.14 -0.13 -2.44
CA SER A 45 -12.55 0.10 -1.12
C SER A 45 -11.56 -0.99 -0.73
N SER A 46 -10.39 -0.59 -0.23
CA SER A 46 -9.34 -1.49 0.25
C SER A 46 -8.48 -0.82 1.33
N ALA A 47 -7.64 -1.59 2.00
CA ALA A 47 -6.62 -1.02 2.88
C ALA A 47 -5.64 -0.12 2.09
N HIS A 48 -5.10 0.89 2.76
CA HIS A 48 -3.99 1.69 2.27
C HIS A 48 -2.69 1.01 2.69
N VAL A 49 -1.98 0.40 1.74
CA VAL A 49 -0.66 -0.19 2.00
C VAL A 49 0.40 0.81 1.59
N TYR A 50 1.47 0.86 2.37
CA TYR A 50 2.61 1.72 2.15
C TYR A 50 3.88 0.87 2.05
N LEU A 51 4.78 1.34 1.19
CA LEU A 51 6.15 0.87 1.07
C LEU A 51 7.07 2.06 1.32
N ARG A 52 8.00 1.95 2.28
CA ARG A 52 9.01 3.00 2.48
C ARG A 52 10.25 2.71 1.66
N LEU A 53 10.56 3.58 0.71
CA LEU A 53 11.79 3.51 -0.06
C LEU A 53 13.00 3.91 0.79
N LYS A 54 14.18 3.42 0.41
CA LYS A 54 15.43 3.92 1.02
C LYS A 54 15.75 5.31 0.48
N SER A 55 16.53 6.06 1.24
CA SER A 55 17.03 7.36 0.80
C SER A 55 17.70 7.25 -0.58
N GLY A 56 17.27 8.11 -1.51
CA GLY A 56 17.78 8.15 -2.88
C GLY A 56 17.10 7.20 -3.87
N GLN A 57 16.23 6.29 -3.42
CA GLN A 57 15.42 5.46 -4.33
C GLN A 57 14.19 6.19 -4.82
N THR A 58 13.76 5.85 -6.02
CA THR A 58 12.54 6.33 -6.67
C THR A 58 11.54 5.20 -6.86
N ILE A 59 10.31 5.55 -7.23
CA ILE A 59 9.27 4.58 -7.57
C ILE A 59 9.65 3.65 -8.73
N ASP A 60 10.60 4.06 -9.58
CA ASP A 60 11.15 3.26 -10.68
C ASP A 60 12.14 2.19 -10.22
N ASP A 61 12.72 2.35 -9.03
CA ASP A 61 13.69 1.43 -8.46
C ASP A 61 13.05 0.26 -7.71
N ILE A 62 11.71 0.22 -7.63
CA ILE A 62 10.98 -0.83 -6.92
C ILE A 62 10.95 -2.10 -7.76
N PRO A 63 11.50 -3.23 -7.27
CA PRO A 63 11.44 -4.49 -8.00
C PRO A 63 10.00 -4.94 -8.21
N SER A 64 9.72 -5.52 -9.38
CA SER A 64 8.36 -5.99 -9.73
C SER A 64 7.81 -7.02 -8.74
N THR A 65 8.67 -7.82 -8.12
CA THR A 65 8.32 -8.77 -7.06
C THR A 65 7.83 -8.07 -5.79
N VAL A 66 8.39 -6.92 -5.43
CA VAL A 66 7.92 -6.11 -4.29
C VAL A 66 6.62 -5.40 -4.61
N LEU A 67 6.45 -4.91 -5.85
CA LEU A 67 5.17 -4.36 -6.32
C LEU A 67 4.07 -5.42 -6.28
N GLU A 68 4.37 -6.66 -6.66
CA GLU A 68 3.42 -7.77 -6.59
C GLU A 68 3.05 -8.10 -5.14
N ASP A 69 4.02 -8.13 -4.22
CA ASP A 69 3.76 -8.31 -2.79
C ASP A 69 2.81 -7.25 -2.22
N ALA A 70 3.09 -5.97 -2.49
CA ALA A 70 2.24 -4.87 -2.06
C ALA A 70 0.83 -4.97 -2.67
N ALA A 71 0.73 -5.26 -3.98
CA ALA A 71 -0.54 -5.36 -4.68
C ALA A 71 -1.39 -6.55 -4.19
N GLN A 72 -0.77 -7.70 -3.91
CA GLN A 72 -1.45 -8.86 -3.31
C GLN A 72 -1.92 -8.57 -1.88
N LEU A 73 -1.13 -7.84 -1.10
CA LEU A 73 -1.51 -7.44 0.26
C LEU A 73 -2.72 -6.50 0.27
N VAL A 74 -2.71 -5.47 -0.58
CA VAL A 74 -3.83 -4.54 -0.77
C VAL A 74 -5.09 -5.29 -1.21
N LYS A 75 -4.97 -6.14 -2.22
CA LYS A 75 -6.07 -6.99 -2.71
C LYS A 75 -6.64 -7.87 -1.61
N ALA A 76 -5.79 -8.53 -0.83
CA ALA A 76 -6.20 -9.43 0.24
C ALA A 76 -6.96 -8.70 1.36
N ASN A 77 -6.64 -7.42 1.58
CA ASN A 77 -7.29 -6.54 2.56
C ASN A 77 -8.38 -5.64 1.94
N SER A 78 -9.01 -6.09 0.84
CA SER A 78 -10.20 -5.49 0.26
C SER A 78 -11.39 -6.44 0.36
N ILE A 79 -12.53 -5.98 0.91
CA ILE A 79 -13.73 -6.82 1.03
C ILE A 79 -14.23 -7.29 -0.35
N GLN A 80 -14.27 -6.39 -1.32
CA GLN A 80 -14.72 -6.67 -2.68
C GLN A 80 -13.56 -7.12 -3.59
N GLY A 81 -12.46 -6.37 -3.59
CA GLY A 81 -11.31 -6.61 -4.47
C GLY A 81 -10.65 -7.98 -4.27
N ASN A 82 -10.71 -8.56 -3.07
CA ASN A 82 -10.20 -9.90 -2.79
C ASN A 82 -10.92 -10.99 -3.61
N LYS A 83 -12.20 -10.79 -3.94
CA LYS A 83 -13.04 -11.76 -4.67
C LYS A 83 -13.03 -11.56 -6.19
N MET A 84 -12.56 -10.40 -6.66
CA MET A 84 -12.52 -10.04 -8.08
C MET A 84 -11.27 -10.61 -8.75
N ASN A 85 -11.32 -10.89 -10.04
CA ASN A 85 -10.13 -11.15 -10.86
C ASN A 85 -9.83 -9.92 -11.73
N ASP A 86 -8.63 -9.88 -12.30
CA ASP A 86 -8.22 -8.85 -13.25
C ASP A 86 -8.43 -7.41 -12.73
N ILE A 87 -8.11 -7.18 -11.46
CA ILE A 87 -8.21 -5.86 -10.85
C ILE A 87 -6.94 -5.05 -11.09
N ASP A 88 -7.08 -3.73 -11.12
CA ASP A 88 -5.94 -2.83 -11.07
C ASP A 88 -5.67 -2.43 -9.61
N VAL A 89 -4.40 -2.39 -9.24
CA VAL A 89 -3.93 -1.71 -8.03
C VAL A 89 -3.20 -0.45 -8.46
N VAL A 90 -3.63 0.69 -7.96
CA VAL A 90 -2.97 1.99 -8.19
C VAL A 90 -1.89 2.19 -7.15
N TYR A 91 -0.79 2.84 -7.56
CA TYR A 91 0.27 3.23 -6.66
C TYR A 91 0.95 4.54 -7.09
N THR A 92 1.37 5.32 -6.11
CA THR A 92 2.02 6.62 -6.32
C THR A 92 2.84 7.01 -5.08
N MET A 93 3.79 7.94 -5.25
CA MET A 93 4.48 8.56 -4.11
C MET A 93 3.47 9.25 -3.19
N TRP A 94 3.70 9.21 -1.89
CA TRP A 94 2.89 9.84 -0.85
C TRP A 94 2.69 11.34 -1.10
N ASN A 95 3.74 12.04 -1.55
CA ASN A 95 3.68 13.46 -1.92
C ASN A 95 2.66 13.80 -3.02
N ASN A 96 2.20 12.81 -3.80
CA ASN A 96 1.18 13.01 -4.83
C ASN A 96 -0.24 12.81 -4.28
N LEU A 97 -0.40 12.31 -3.06
CA LEU A 97 -1.72 12.17 -2.43
C LEU A 97 -2.26 13.55 -2.07
N LYS A 98 -3.52 13.79 -2.45
CA LYS A 98 -4.27 15.00 -2.14
C LYS A 98 -5.43 14.64 -1.24
N LYS A 99 -5.36 15.09 0.02
CA LYS A 99 -6.47 15.02 0.98
C LYS A 99 -6.95 16.43 1.28
N THR A 100 -8.27 16.65 1.25
CA THR A 100 -8.88 17.94 1.63
C THR A 100 -9.91 17.75 2.74
N PRO A 101 -10.21 18.78 3.55
CA PRO A 101 -11.19 18.66 4.64
C PRO A 101 -12.61 18.30 4.19
N ALA A 102 -12.96 18.54 2.92
CA ALA A 102 -14.26 18.22 2.35
C ALA A 102 -14.40 16.74 1.92
N MET A 103 -13.30 15.98 1.92
CA MET A 103 -13.31 14.58 1.50
C MET A 103 -13.66 13.66 2.66
N GLU A 104 -14.41 12.61 2.37
CA GLU A 104 -14.80 11.63 3.38
C GLU A 104 -13.59 10.86 3.92
N VAL A 105 -13.73 10.26 5.11
CA VAL A 105 -12.69 9.42 5.71
C VAL A 105 -12.40 8.22 4.80
N GLY A 106 -11.11 8.01 4.49
CA GLY A 106 -10.64 7.02 3.53
C GLY A 106 -10.62 7.48 2.08
N GLN A 107 -11.29 8.59 1.72
CA GLN A 107 -11.23 9.13 0.36
C GLN A 107 -9.90 9.86 0.13
N VAL A 108 -9.19 9.52 -0.94
CA VAL A 108 -7.92 10.15 -1.33
C VAL A 108 -8.00 10.56 -2.79
N GLY A 109 -7.46 11.73 -3.12
CA GLY A 109 -7.30 12.21 -4.49
C GLY A 109 -5.83 12.32 -4.84
N PHE A 110 -5.53 12.80 -6.05
CA PHE A 110 -4.16 12.96 -6.50
C PHE A 110 -3.88 14.41 -6.92
N HIS A 111 -2.66 14.88 -6.67
CA HIS A 111 -2.19 16.17 -7.18
C HIS A 111 -1.95 16.09 -8.70
N LYS A 112 -1.44 14.96 -9.18
CA LYS A 112 -1.11 14.71 -10.59
C LYS A 112 -1.51 13.28 -10.98
N GLU A 113 -2.62 13.15 -11.70
CA GLU A 113 -3.13 11.87 -12.21
C GLU A 113 -2.09 11.10 -13.05
N LYS A 114 -1.25 11.81 -13.82
CA LYS A 114 -0.20 11.21 -14.66
C LYS A 114 0.92 10.51 -13.88
N GLU A 115 1.08 10.82 -12.59
CA GLU A 115 2.10 10.21 -11.72
C GLU A 115 1.54 8.97 -10.99
N VAL A 116 0.25 8.66 -11.15
CA VAL A 116 -0.39 7.44 -10.64
C VAL A 116 -0.09 6.29 -11.59
N ARG A 117 0.55 5.25 -11.06
CA ARG A 117 0.87 4.03 -11.79
C ARG A 117 -0.12 2.93 -11.46
N LYS A 118 -0.19 1.90 -12.32
CA LYS A 118 -1.09 0.76 -12.15
C LYS A 118 -0.34 -0.55 -12.34
N ILE A 119 -0.66 -1.54 -11.52
CA ILE A 119 -0.27 -2.93 -11.71
C ILE A 119 -1.54 -3.78 -11.77
N LYS A 120 -1.64 -4.62 -12.80
CA LYS A 120 -2.78 -5.53 -12.97
C LYS A 120 -2.56 -6.80 -12.16
N VAL A 121 -3.52 -7.14 -11.31
CA VAL A 121 -3.52 -8.35 -10.48
C VAL A 121 -4.59 -9.31 -11.00
N ALA A 122 -4.16 -10.31 -11.78
CA ALA A 122 -5.06 -11.28 -12.42
C ALA A 122 -5.90 -12.06 -11.39
N LYS A 123 -5.27 -12.53 -10.30
CA LYS A 123 -5.93 -13.25 -9.21
C LYS A 123 -5.15 -13.14 -7.91
N ARG A 124 -5.78 -13.51 -6.80
CA ARG A 124 -5.09 -13.63 -5.51
C ARG A 124 -4.07 -14.77 -5.56
N VAL A 125 -2.86 -14.50 -5.07
CA VAL A 125 -1.80 -15.49 -4.89
C VAL A 125 -1.64 -15.77 -3.41
N ASN A 126 -2.16 -16.92 -2.96
CA ASN A 126 -2.18 -17.26 -1.53
C ASN A 126 -0.77 -17.39 -0.93
N ASP A 127 0.21 -17.87 -1.68
CA ASP A 127 1.57 -18.05 -1.19
C ASP A 127 2.22 -16.72 -0.79
N ILE A 128 1.99 -15.66 -1.57
CA ILE A 128 2.47 -14.30 -1.28
C ILE A 128 1.80 -13.79 0.00
N VAL A 129 0.47 -13.84 0.07
CA VAL A 129 -0.30 -13.37 1.23
C VAL A 129 0.09 -14.12 2.51
N ASN A 130 0.23 -15.45 2.41
CA ASN A 130 0.62 -16.29 3.55
C ASN A 130 2.06 -15.99 4.01
N ARG A 131 2.98 -15.77 3.08
CA ARG A 131 4.36 -15.38 3.40
C ARG A 131 4.41 -14.05 4.14
N LEU A 132 3.70 -13.03 3.65
CA LEU A 132 3.63 -11.72 4.29
C LEU A 132 3.01 -11.82 5.68
N ASN A 133 1.89 -12.53 5.81
CA ASN A 133 1.21 -12.70 7.11
C ASN A 133 2.08 -13.39 8.18
N LYS A 134 3.02 -14.26 7.80
CA LYS A 134 3.98 -14.86 8.75
C LYS A 134 4.93 -13.83 9.37
N THR A 135 5.13 -12.69 8.70
CA THR A 135 5.99 -11.59 9.15
C THR A 135 5.20 -10.45 9.78
N LYS A 136 3.87 -10.58 9.88
CA LYS A 136 2.98 -9.53 10.37
C LYS A 136 3.32 -9.20 11.82
N LYS A 137 3.56 -7.91 12.10
CA LYS A 137 3.71 -7.34 13.44
C LYS A 137 2.68 -6.23 13.63
N GLU A 138 2.26 -6.01 14.86
CA GLU A 138 1.31 -4.94 15.22
C GLU A 138 2.04 -4.00 16.19
N GLU A 139 2.11 -2.72 15.85
CA GLU A 139 2.79 -1.72 16.67
C GLU A 139 1.94 -0.44 16.80
N PHE A 140 2.09 0.25 17.94
CA PHE A 140 1.53 1.58 18.12
C PHE A 140 2.53 2.61 17.60
N PRO A 141 2.16 3.47 16.63
CA PRO A 141 3.05 4.54 16.21
C PRO A 141 3.24 5.53 17.37
N GLY A 142 4.37 5.43 18.09
CA GLY A 142 4.74 6.38 19.16
C GLY A 142 5.11 5.79 20.53
N GLU A 143 5.20 4.47 20.68
CA GLU A 143 5.84 3.82 21.86
C GLU A 143 7.25 3.33 21.57
#